data_AF-A0A7J9Z757-F1
#
_entry.id   AF-A0A7J9Z757-F1
#
_cell.length_a   1.000
_cell.length_b   1.000
_cell.length_c   1.000
_cell.angle_alpha   90.00
_cell.angle_beta   90.00
_cell.angle_gamma   90.00
#
_symmetry.space_group_name_H-M   'P 1'
#
loop_
_entity.id
_entity.type
_entity.pdbx_description
1 polymer ?
#
loop_
_entity_poly.entity_id
_entity_poly.type
_entity_poly.pdbx_seq_one_letter_code
_entity_poly.pdbx_strand_id
1 'polypeptide(L)'
;MRPTSTCRSTSVDQNASARSERLLPRFAVERPRSLTDALDLLQRFGDDAAFYMGGTELLLLMKLGMADASLLVDGKRLPELRRLDSTDGILRIGAGETHRDIERSPVVRTAMPALAALARGVANLRVRNAGTLGGNLCFAEPHSDPATLLIALGAEVRLASTGGERTVALEDFILGALTTALADGEVMTEVHVPIPRHDVAVAYERVKFRERPVVNVAVVHDAHAPRVVVGAVGNHPCRVPEAEARLAADPSDTDAVAAAAGAAANPVADADGSDDYKRHLVYVATKRACTAAGVT
;
A
#
# COMPACT_ATOMS: atom_id res chain seq x y z
N MET A 1 -17.59 56.07 -44.52
CA MET A 1 -16.31 56.65 -44.05
C MET A 1 -15.80 55.80 -42.90
N ARG A 2 -14.55 55.32 -42.97
CA ARG A 2 -13.90 54.56 -41.89
C ARG A 2 -13.85 55.39 -40.61
N PRO A 3 -13.80 54.74 -39.45
CA PRO A 3 -12.74 55.06 -38.52
C PRO A 3 -11.91 53.82 -38.19
N THR A 4 -10.61 54.03 -38.34
CA THR A 4 -9.48 53.19 -38.00
C THR A 4 -9.30 53.05 -36.49
N SER A 5 -9.09 51.82 -36.04
CA SER A 5 -8.03 51.41 -35.10
C SER A 5 -7.66 52.39 -33.97
N THR A 6 -8.04 52.06 -32.74
CA THR A 6 -7.10 52.11 -31.60
C THR A 6 -7.29 50.85 -30.75
N CYS A 7 -6.40 49.88 -30.97
CA CYS A 7 -6.23 48.72 -30.09
C CYS A 7 -5.67 49.24 -28.76
N ARG A 8 -6.52 49.42 -27.75
CA ARG A 8 -6.06 49.60 -26.37
C ARG A 8 -5.75 48.22 -25.82
N SER A 9 -4.47 47.96 -25.61
CA SER A 9 -3.97 46.87 -24.79
C SER A 9 -4.60 46.93 -23.41
N THR A 10 -5.63 46.12 -23.16
CA THR A 10 -5.98 45.71 -21.81
C THR A 10 -4.88 44.75 -21.38
N SER A 11 -3.99 45.26 -20.53
CA SER A 11 -3.03 44.45 -19.79
C SER A 11 -3.76 43.28 -19.17
N VAL A 12 -3.49 42.08 -19.69
CA VAL A 12 -3.78 40.84 -18.98
C VAL A 12 -3.09 40.98 -17.63
N ASP A 13 -3.86 40.97 -16.56
CA ASP A 13 -3.36 40.94 -15.19
C ASP A 13 -2.30 39.84 -15.10
N GLN A 14 -1.03 40.27 -14.97
CA GLN A 14 0.13 39.39 -14.84
C GLN A 14 0.20 38.74 -13.45
N ASN A 15 -0.94 38.53 -12.80
CA ASN A 15 -1.03 37.95 -11.46
C ASN A 15 -1.58 36.51 -11.43
N ALA A 16 -1.72 35.87 -12.59
CA ALA A 16 -2.03 34.44 -12.70
C ALA A 16 -0.82 33.51 -12.39
N SER A 17 0.28 34.07 -11.87
CA SER A 17 1.55 33.39 -11.61
C SER A 17 1.89 33.27 -10.12
N ALA A 18 0.90 33.25 -9.24
CA ALA A 18 1.10 32.70 -7.90
C ALA A 18 0.98 31.17 -7.99
N ARG A 19 2.02 30.48 -8.47
CA ARG A 19 2.26 29.10 -8.05
C ARG A 19 2.40 29.15 -6.53
N SER A 20 1.29 28.97 -5.83
CA SER A 20 1.24 28.96 -4.37
C SER A 20 2.17 27.84 -3.91
N GLU A 21 3.38 28.22 -3.51
CA GLU A 21 4.18 27.45 -2.57
C GLU A 21 3.33 27.33 -1.31
N ARG A 22 2.39 26.37 -1.30
CA ARG A 22 1.68 26.02 -0.07
C ARG A 22 2.75 25.49 0.88
N LEU A 23 3.12 26.35 1.82
CA LEU A 23 3.89 26.00 2.97
C LEU A 23 3.08 24.99 3.77
N LEU A 24 3.76 24.03 4.38
CA LEU A 24 3.12 23.08 5.28
C LEU A 24 2.40 23.90 6.38
N PRO A 25 1.12 23.60 6.69
CA PRO A 25 0.38 24.33 7.72
C PRO A 25 1.10 24.21 9.07
N ARG A 26 0.79 25.12 10.00
CA ARG A 26 1.34 25.02 11.35
C ARG A 26 0.68 23.86 12.09
N PHE A 27 1.49 23.00 12.68
CA PHE A 27 1.05 21.93 13.57
C PHE A 27 2.02 21.82 14.76
N ALA A 28 1.51 21.30 15.87
CA ALA A 28 2.30 20.84 17.00
C ALA A 28 2.69 19.36 16.81
N VAL A 29 3.74 18.92 17.49
CA VAL A 29 4.18 17.52 17.48
C VAL A 29 4.27 17.04 18.92
N GLU A 30 3.51 16.01 19.25
CA GLU A 30 3.59 15.31 20.53
C GLU A 30 4.36 14.00 20.36
N ARG A 31 5.19 13.67 21.34
CA ARG A 31 6.07 12.49 21.31
C ARG A 31 5.75 11.58 22.50
N PRO A 32 4.66 10.80 22.42
CA PRO A 32 4.29 9.85 23.47
C PRO A 32 5.40 8.83 23.71
N ARG A 33 5.43 8.28 24.92
CA ARG A 33 6.42 7.25 25.32
C ARG A 33 5.84 5.84 25.32
N SER A 34 4.53 5.73 25.20
CA SER A 34 3.80 4.47 25.13
C SER A 34 2.70 4.56 24.08
N LEU A 35 2.24 3.40 23.60
CA LEU A 35 1.06 3.32 22.74
C LEU A 35 -0.18 3.88 23.43
N THR A 36 -0.35 3.62 24.73
CA THR A 36 -1.48 4.16 25.52
C THR A 36 -1.53 5.68 25.47
N ASP A 37 -0.40 6.36 25.74
CA ASP A 37 -0.35 7.84 25.69
C ASP A 37 -0.68 8.37 24.28
N ALA A 38 -0.27 7.63 23.24
CA ALA A 38 -0.57 8.01 21.86
C ALA A 38 -2.06 7.89 21.55
N LEU A 39 -2.71 6.80 21.98
CA LEU A 39 -4.14 6.56 21.80
C LEU A 39 -4.97 7.58 22.57
N ASP A 40 -4.56 7.94 23.80
CA ASP A 40 -5.22 8.97 24.59
C ASP A 40 -5.16 10.35 23.91
N LEU A 41 -4.02 10.69 23.28
CA LEU A 41 -3.89 11.92 22.49
C LEU A 41 -4.81 11.89 21.27
N LEU A 42 -4.82 10.79 20.51
CA LEU A 42 -5.69 10.66 19.34
C LEU A 42 -7.18 10.74 19.73
N GLN A 43 -7.60 10.09 20.81
CA GLN A 43 -8.97 10.18 21.30
C GLN A 43 -9.33 11.59 21.77
N ARG A 44 -8.41 12.26 22.48
CA ARG A 44 -8.66 13.60 23.03
C ARG A 44 -8.77 14.67 21.95
N PHE A 45 -7.96 14.58 20.90
CA PHE A 45 -7.89 15.59 19.85
C PHE A 45 -8.71 15.22 18.60
N GLY A 46 -9.15 13.97 18.46
CA GLY A 46 -10.01 13.54 17.35
C GLY A 46 -9.40 13.88 15.98
N ASP A 47 -10.24 14.44 15.09
CA ASP A 47 -9.86 14.82 13.73
C ASP A 47 -8.76 15.88 13.65
N ASP A 48 -8.50 16.63 14.73
CA ASP A 48 -7.40 17.60 14.78
C ASP A 48 -6.02 16.93 14.94
N ALA A 49 -5.98 15.63 15.24
CA ALA A 49 -4.75 14.87 15.43
C ALA A 49 -4.56 13.77 14.38
N ALA A 50 -3.34 13.66 13.87
CA ALA A 50 -2.96 12.57 12.97
C ALA A 50 -1.82 11.74 13.59
N PHE A 51 -1.95 10.42 13.51
CA PHE A 51 -0.87 9.52 13.90
C PHE A 51 0.27 9.57 12.88
N TYR A 52 1.47 9.88 13.36
CA TYR A 52 2.60 10.25 12.52
C TYR A 52 3.74 9.24 12.63
N MET A 53 3.96 8.51 11.54
CA MET A 53 5.09 7.59 11.35
C MET A 53 6.04 8.14 10.28
N GLY A 54 6.20 7.46 9.13
CA GLY A 54 7.18 7.85 8.11
C GLY A 54 6.99 9.23 7.49
N GLY A 55 5.75 9.75 7.47
CA GLY A 55 5.44 11.09 6.97
C GLY A 55 5.50 11.27 5.45
N THR A 56 5.82 10.22 4.70
CA THR A 56 6.05 10.30 3.26
C THR A 56 4.79 10.66 2.48
N GLU A 57 3.63 10.24 2.97
CA GLU A 57 2.32 10.56 2.39
C GLU A 57 1.61 11.66 3.17
N LEU A 58 1.48 11.51 4.50
CA LEU A 58 0.76 12.46 5.36
C LEU A 58 1.25 13.91 5.21
N LEU A 59 2.57 14.14 5.29
CA LEU A 59 3.11 15.51 5.18
C LEU A 59 2.96 16.06 3.76
N LEU A 60 2.95 15.20 2.74
CA LEU A 60 2.67 15.61 1.37
C LEU A 60 1.21 16.05 1.23
N LEU A 61 0.25 15.26 1.74
CA LEU A 61 -1.16 15.61 1.74
C LEU A 61 -1.43 16.91 2.49
N MET A 62 -0.83 17.09 3.67
CA MET A 62 -0.93 18.35 4.43
C MET A 62 -0.38 19.54 3.64
N LYS A 63 0.76 19.38 2.97
CA LYS A 63 1.35 20.43 2.12
C LYS A 63 0.43 20.78 0.93
N LEU A 64 -0.28 19.79 0.39
CA LEU A 64 -1.22 19.98 -0.71
C LEU A 64 -2.60 20.50 -0.23
N GLY A 65 -2.83 20.57 1.08
CA GLY A 65 -4.12 20.96 1.67
C GLY A 65 -5.20 19.88 1.55
N MET A 66 -4.80 18.62 1.44
CA MET A 66 -5.68 17.44 1.33
C MET A 66 -5.88 16.71 2.66
N ALA A 67 -5.07 17.04 3.66
CA ALA A 67 -5.22 16.60 5.04
C ALA A 67 -4.98 17.80 5.94
N ASP A 68 -5.78 17.94 7.00
CA ASP A 68 -5.59 18.96 8.02
C ASP A 68 -5.39 18.27 9.36
N ALA A 69 -4.36 18.66 10.09
CA ALA A 69 -4.03 18.15 11.40
C ALA A 69 -3.22 19.21 12.13
N SER A 70 -3.77 19.72 13.22
CA SER A 70 -3.09 20.70 14.07
C SER A 70 -2.12 20.03 15.05
N LEU A 71 -2.26 18.72 15.27
CA LEU A 71 -1.39 17.91 16.10
C LEU A 71 -0.91 16.66 15.35
N LEU A 72 0.40 16.42 15.34
CA LEU A 72 0.99 15.15 14.93
C LEU A 72 1.43 14.35 16.14
N VAL A 73 0.87 13.16 16.31
CA VAL A 73 1.27 12.21 17.36
C VAL A 73 2.40 11.33 16.81
N ASP A 74 3.64 11.66 17.14
CA ASP A 74 4.85 11.02 16.61
C ASP A 74 5.09 9.64 17.26
N GLY A 75 4.67 8.58 16.56
CA GLY A 75 4.77 7.20 17.00
C GLY A 75 6.12 6.52 16.70
N LYS A 76 7.07 7.22 16.07
CA LYS A 76 8.30 6.59 15.53
C LYS A 76 9.12 5.84 16.56
N ARG A 77 9.08 6.28 17.82
CA ARG A 77 9.89 5.77 18.94
C ARG A 77 9.14 4.81 19.86
N LEU A 78 7.89 4.50 19.56
CA LEU A 78 7.09 3.58 20.37
C LEU A 78 7.61 2.15 20.18
N PRO A 79 8.17 1.50 21.23
CA PRO A 79 8.68 0.13 21.13
C PRO A 79 7.58 -0.87 20.75
N GLU A 80 6.33 -0.61 21.10
CA GLU A 80 5.17 -1.45 20.79
C GLU A 80 4.91 -1.58 19.28
N LEU A 81 5.41 -0.63 18.47
CA LEU A 81 5.30 -0.64 17.02
C LEU A 81 6.55 -1.19 16.32
N ARG A 82 7.52 -1.67 17.10
CA ARG A 82 8.85 -2.14 16.65
C ARG A 82 9.01 -3.61 17.02
N ARG A 83 8.63 -4.48 16.09
CA ARG A 83 8.71 -5.92 16.28
C ARG A 83 8.93 -6.58 14.94
N LEU A 84 9.90 -7.48 14.87
CA LEU A 84 10.18 -8.21 13.64
C LEU A 84 10.71 -9.59 13.98
N ASP A 85 9.79 -10.52 14.14
CA ASP A 85 10.09 -11.91 14.51
C ASP A 85 9.15 -12.89 13.81
N SER A 86 9.49 -14.17 13.91
CA SER A 86 8.70 -15.27 13.42
C SER A 86 8.43 -16.22 14.58
N THR A 87 7.16 -16.53 14.85
CA THR A 87 6.76 -17.44 15.93
C THR A 87 5.53 -18.21 15.49
N ASP A 88 5.48 -19.52 15.77
CA ASP A 88 4.34 -20.40 15.48
C ASP A 88 3.84 -20.34 14.03
N GLY A 89 4.76 -20.24 13.06
CA GLY A 89 4.43 -20.16 11.64
C GLY A 89 3.87 -18.81 11.19
N ILE A 90 3.93 -17.77 12.03
CA ILE A 90 3.52 -16.41 11.70
C ILE A 90 4.73 -15.47 11.76
N LEU A 91 4.95 -14.71 10.67
CA LEU A 91 5.85 -13.57 10.63
C LEU A 91 5.11 -12.35 11.17
N ARG A 92 5.57 -11.81 12.30
CA ARG A 92 4.96 -10.63 12.95
C ARG A 92 5.82 -9.40 12.68
N ILE A 93 5.21 -8.40 12.05
CA ILE A 93 5.86 -7.17 11.60
C ILE A 93 5.18 -6.00 12.29
N GLY A 94 5.90 -5.25 13.12
CA GLY A 94 5.41 -4.03 13.73
C GLY A 94 5.04 -3.02 12.66
N ALA A 95 3.91 -2.33 12.83
CA ALA A 95 3.43 -1.31 11.90
C ALA A 95 4.44 -0.16 11.68
N GLY A 96 5.34 0.03 12.64
CA GLY A 96 6.42 1.00 12.57
C GLY A 96 7.63 0.56 11.75
N GLU A 97 7.81 -0.73 11.48
CA GLU A 97 8.94 -1.23 10.69
C GLU A 97 8.98 -0.56 9.31
N THR A 98 10.14 0.00 8.97
CA THR A 98 10.30 0.66 7.67
C THR A 98 10.42 -0.38 6.57
N HIS A 99 10.11 0.00 5.32
CA HIS A 99 10.39 -0.87 4.19
C HIS A 99 11.87 -1.29 4.16
N ARG A 100 12.78 -0.41 4.61
CA ARG A 100 14.21 -0.70 4.76
C ARG A 100 14.49 -1.77 5.80
N ASP A 101 13.82 -1.73 6.95
CA ASP A 101 14.00 -2.72 8.01
C ASP A 101 13.55 -4.10 7.51
N ILE A 102 12.40 -4.14 6.81
CA ILE A 102 11.84 -5.36 6.22
C ILE A 102 12.76 -5.94 5.13
N GLU A 103 13.25 -5.14 4.17
CA GLU A 103 14.14 -5.67 3.12
C GLU A 103 15.50 -6.15 3.66
N ARG A 104 15.95 -5.67 4.82
CA ARG A 104 17.27 -6.00 5.40
C ARG A 104 17.21 -7.08 6.47
N SER A 105 16.03 -7.33 7.04
CA SER A 105 15.86 -8.28 8.13
C SER A 105 16.25 -9.70 7.71
N PRO A 106 17.18 -10.35 8.43
CA PRO A 106 17.46 -11.77 8.26
C PRO A 106 16.21 -12.62 8.52
N VAL A 107 15.38 -12.25 9.51
CA VAL A 107 14.14 -12.96 9.84
C VAL A 107 13.20 -12.96 8.64
N VAL A 108 12.95 -11.80 8.03
CA VAL A 108 12.06 -11.70 6.87
C VAL A 108 12.66 -12.42 5.66
N ARG A 109 13.97 -12.30 5.44
CA ARG A 109 14.65 -12.98 4.31
C ARG A 109 14.58 -14.50 4.40
N THR A 110 14.57 -15.05 5.60
CA THR A 110 14.43 -16.49 5.82
C THR A 110 12.96 -16.93 5.79
N ALA A 111 12.08 -16.23 6.51
CA ALA A 111 10.67 -16.61 6.64
C ALA A 111 9.82 -16.29 5.40
N MET A 112 10.10 -15.18 4.72
CA MET A 112 9.34 -14.70 3.57
C MET A 112 10.23 -13.94 2.56
N PRO A 113 11.06 -14.65 1.77
CA PRO A 113 11.98 -14.03 0.81
C PRO A 113 11.27 -13.09 -0.18
N ALA A 114 10.06 -13.45 -0.63
CA ALA A 114 9.26 -12.65 -1.55
C ALA A 114 8.92 -11.26 -0.97
N LEU A 115 8.60 -11.17 0.33
CA LEU A 115 8.32 -9.90 1.00
C LEU A 115 9.58 -9.04 1.13
N ALA A 116 10.73 -9.64 1.47
CA ALA A 116 12.00 -8.91 1.51
C ALA A 116 12.38 -8.35 0.12
N ALA A 117 12.16 -9.13 -0.95
CA ALA A 117 12.41 -8.71 -2.32
C ALA A 117 11.45 -7.59 -2.76
N LEU A 118 10.15 -7.70 -2.44
CA LEU A 118 9.15 -6.66 -2.68
C LEU A 118 9.54 -5.37 -1.96
N ALA A 119 9.83 -5.45 -0.65
CA ALA A 119 10.18 -4.30 0.17
C ALA A 119 11.40 -3.54 -0.39
N ARG A 120 12.40 -4.26 -0.93
CA ARG A 120 13.57 -3.66 -1.61
C ARG A 120 13.19 -2.82 -2.82
N GLY A 121 12.07 -3.14 -3.43
CA GLY A 121 11.55 -2.51 -4.62
C GLY A 121 10.62 -1.32 -4.37
N VAL A 122 10.18 -1.06 -3.15
CA VAL A 122 9.20 0.01 -2.85
C VAL A 122 9.86 1.39 -3.03
N ALA A 123 9.33 2.22 -3.93
CA ALA A 123 9.83 3.58 -4.18
C ALA A 123 11.38 3.67 -4.31
N ASN A 124 11.95 4.80 -3.87
CA ASN A 124 13.39 4.99 -3.74
C ASN A 124 13.89 4.75 -2.31
N LEU A 125 15.22 4.69 -2.15
CA LEU A 125 15.86 4.38 -0.87
C LEU A 125 15.51 5.38 0.25
N ARG A 126 15.30 6.66 -0.06
CA ARG A 126 14.96 7.67 0.95
C ARG A 126 13.57 7.42 1.51
N VAL A 127 12.61 7.12 0.63
CA VAL A 127 11.26 6.73 1.03
C VAL A 127 11.30 5.45 1.85
N ARG A 128 12.08 4.43 1.45
CA ARG A 128 12.16 3.18 2.23
C ARG A 128 12.74 3.31 3.63
N ASN A 129 13.64 4.27 3.86
CA ASN A 129 14.20 4.54 5.18
C ASN A 129 13.23 5.29 6.12
N ALA A 130 12.14 5.84 5.59
CA ALA A 130 11.17 6.63 6.36
C ALA A 130 9.79 5.97 6.39
N GLY A 131 9.26 5.58 5.23
CA GLY A 131 7.97 4.93 5.07
C GLY A 131 7.91 3.59 5.78
N THR A 132 6.88 3.42 6.59
CA THR A 132 6.62 2.20 7.37
C THR A 132 5.58 1.33 6.68
N LEU A 133 5.59 0.03 6.96
CA LEU A 133 4.60 -0.88 6.42
C LEU A 133 3.19 -0.47 6.87
N GLY A 134 2.99 -0.18 8.16
CA GLY A 134 1.69 0.24 8.67
C GLY A 134 1.22 1.54 8.05
N GLY A 135 2.10 2.53 7.89
CA GLY A 135 1.76 3.79 7.22
C GLY A 135 1.38 3.59 5.75
N ASN A 136 2.05 2.68 5.04
CA ASN A 136 1.71 2.34 3.66
C ASN A 136 0.33 1.67 3.55
N LEU A 137 0.02 0.73 4.44
CA LEU A 137 -1.27 0.02 4.45
C LEU A 137 -2.42 0.93 4.89
N CYS A 138 -2.25 1.71 5.97
CA CYS A 138 -3.26 2.67 6.43
C CYS A 138 -3.54 3.78 5.41
N PHE A 139 -2.55 4.13 4.58
CA PHE A 139 -2.75 5.12 3.53
C PHE A 139 -3.59 4.58 2.36
N ALA A 140 -3.62 3.26 2.14
CA ALA A 140 -4.43 2.59 1.12
C ALA A 140 -4.33 3.21 -0.29
N GLU A 141 -3.12 3.60 -0.69
CA GLU A 141 -2.88 4.08 -2.04
C GLU A 141 -3.08 2.95 -3.07
N PRO A 142 -3.96 3.12 -4.08
CA PRO A 142 -4.24 2.09 -5.08
C PRO A 142 -2.99 1.52 -5.75
N HIS A 143 -2.01 2.37 -6.05
CA HIS A 143 -0.75 1.98 -6.71
C HIS A 143 0.34 1.58 -5.71
N SER A 144 -0.02 0.94 -4.59
CA SER A 144 0.93 0.42 -3.59
C SER A 144 1.35 -1.03 -3.88
N ASP A 145 2.59 -1.40 -3.51
CA ASP A 145 3.12 -2.76 -3.66
C ASP A 145 2.68 -3.74 -2.54
N PRO A 146 2.86 -3.44 -1.23
CA PRO A 146 2.82 -4.47 -0.19
C PRO A 146 1.47 -5.16 0.00
N ALA A 147 0.37 -4.41 -0.12
CA ALA A 147 -0.97 -4.93 0.14
C ALA A 147 -1.32 -6.13 -0.74
N THR A 148 -0.94 -6.11 -2.03
CA THR A 148 -1.19 -7.21 -2.97
C THR A 148 -0.58 -8.53 -2.51
N LEU A 149 0.71 -8.52 -2.15
CA LEU A 149 1.38 -9.74 -1.68
C LEU A 149 0.84 -10.20 -0.32
N LEU A 150 0.59 -9.26 0.59
CA LEU A 150 0.13 -9.59 1.94
C LEU A 150 -1.30 -10.16 1.94
N ILE A 151 -2.19 -9.66 1.08
CA ILE A 151 -3.52 -10.26 0.88
C ILE A 151 -3.40 -11.67 0.29
N ALA A 152 -2.49 -11.88 -0.67
CA ALA A 152 -2.25 -13.21 -1.23
C ALA A 152 -1.75 -14.20 -0.17
N LEU A 153 -0.99 -13.73 0.81
CA LEU A 153 -0.51 -14.53 1.94
C LEU A 153 -1.54 -14.72 3.05
N GLY A 154 -2.72 -14.09 2.95
CA GLY A 154 -3.74 -14.13 4.00
C GLY A 154 -3.31 -13.39 5.27
N ALA A 155 -2.60 -12.27 5.12
CA ALA A 155 -2.15 -11.47 6.25
C ALA A 155 -3.34 -10.84 7.01
N GLU A 156 -3.14 -10.63 8.29
CA GLU A 156 -4.05 -9.92 9.18
C GLU A 156 -3.35 -8.70 9.79
N VAL A 157 -4.12 -7.68 10.16
CA VAL A 157 -3.62 -6.47 10.82
C VAL A 157 -4.21 -6.35 12.20
N ARG A 158 -3.39 -5.96 13.18
CA ARG A 158 -3.83 -5.65 14.54
C ARG A 158 -3.99 -4.15 14.71
N LEU A 159 -5.13 -3.77 15.25
CA LEU A 159 -5.53 -2.39 15.48
C LEU A 159 -5.77 -2.21 16.98
N ALA A 160 -5.29 -1.11 17.53
CA ALA A 160 -5.46 -0.75 18.94
C ALA A 160 -6.15 0.61 19.07
N SER A 161 -7.03 0.73 20.06
CA SER A 161 -7.68 1.97 20.49
C SER A 161 -7.69 2.03 22.02
N THR A 162 -8.16 3.13 22.60
CA THR A 162 -8.42 3.19 24.05
C THR A 162 -9.51 2.21 24.51
N GLY A 163 -10.35 1.73 23.59
CA GLY A 163 -11.38 0.71 23.84
C GLY A 163 -10.88 -0.74 23.78
N GLY A 164 -9.62 -0.97 23.41
CA GLY A 164 -9.02 -2.30 23.29
C GLY A 164 -8.42 -2.57 21.91
N GLU A 165 -8.19 -3.86 21.62
CA GLU A 165 -7.56 -4.32 20.39
C GLU A 165 -8.49 -5.20 19.56
N ARG A 166 -8.32 -5.14 18.23
CA ARG A 166 -8.97 -6.07 17.30
C ARG A 166 -8.04 -6.47 16.17
N THR A 167 -8.35 -7.60 15.55
CA THR A 167 -7.65 -8.11 14.37
C THR A 167 -8.60 -8.10 13.18
N VAL A 168 -8.10 -7.70 12.01
CA VAL A 168 -8.86 -7.65 10.76
C VAL A 168 -8.04 -8.31 9.65
N ALA A 169 -8.67 -9.12 8.81
CA ALA A 169 -8.00 -9.62 7.61
C ALA A 169 -7.58 -8.44 6.73
N LEU A 170 -6.38 -8.46 6.15
CA LEU A 170 -5.90 -7.33 5.36
C LEU A 170 -6.78 -7.06 4.14
N GLU A 171 -7.39 -8.11 3.57
CA GLU A 171 -8.36 -8.01 2.46
C GLU A 171 -9.60 -7.18 2.85
N ASP A 172 -10.06 -7.31 4.10
CA ASP A 172 -11.20 -6.56 4.63
C ASP A 172 -10.78 -5.18 5.19
N PHE A 173 -9.49 -4.97 5.42
CA PHE A 173 -8.96 -3.69 5.91
C PHE A 173 -8.85 -2.64 4.80
N ILE A 174 -8.51 -3.03 3.56
CA ILE A 174 -8.39 -2.09 2.44
C ILE A 174 -9.71 -2.04 1.67
N LEU A 175 -10.51 -1.00 1.90
CA LEU A 175 -11.87 -0.90 1.36
C LEU A 175 -11.91 -0.22 -0.02
N GLY A 176 -10.86 0.52 -0.38
CA GLY A 176 -10.79 1.25 -1.64
C GLY A 176 -9.63 2.24 -1.67
N ALA A 177 -9.64 3.11 -2.68
CA ALA A 177 -8.63 4.13 -2.84
C ALA A 177 -8.62 5.07 -1.65
N LEU A 178 -7.50 5.13 -0.93
CA LEU A 178 -7.29 5.97 0.25
C LEU A 178 -8.30 5.71 1.38
N THR A 179 -8.94 4.53 1.38
CA THR A 179 -10.00 4.19 2.33
C THR A 179 -9.71 2.85 2.97
N THR A 180 -9.73 2.82 4.31
CA THR A 180 -9.51 1.60 5.09
C THR A 180 -10.61 1.40 6.12
N ALA A 181 -10.63 0.22 6.74
CA ALA A 181 -11.48 -0.09 7.88
C ALA A 181 -10.92 0.43 9.23
N LEU A 182 -9.89 1.29 9.22
CA LEU A 182 -9.34 1.93 10.42
C LEU A 182 -10.36 2.92 10.98
N ALA A 183 -10.78 2.72 12.23
CA ALA A 183 -11.72 3.62 12.90
C ALA A 183 -11.01 4.80 13.56
N ASP A 184 -11.77 5.84 13.89
CA ASP A 184 -11.25 7.02 14.56
C ASP A 184 -10.56 6.67 15.88
N GLY A 185 -9.35 7.20 16.08
CA GLY A 185 -8.53 6.91 17.25
C GLY A 185 -7.86 5.53 17.25
N GLU A 186 -8.02 4.71 16.20
CA GLU A 186 -7.27 3.46 16.06
C GLU A 186 -5.87 3.67 15.50
N VAL A 187 -4.94 2.83 15.95
CA VAL A 187 -3.58 2.71 15.43
C VAL A 187 -3.32 1.27 15.03
N MET A 188 -2.84 1.05 13.81
CA MET A 188 -2.30 -0.26 13.42
C MET A 188 -1.01 -0.52 14.19
N THR A 189 -0.93 -1.64 14.90
CA THR A 189 0.21 -2.01 15.74
C THR A 189 1.11 -3.04 15.08
N GLU A 190 0.53 -4.05 14.45
CA GLU A 190 1.24 -5.17 13.83
C GLU A 190 0.54 -5.64 12.54
N VAL A 191 1.32 -6.25 11.65
CA VAL A 191 0.89 -7.06 10.52
C VAL A 191 1.36 -8.50 10.78
N HIS A 192 0.43 -9.44 10.77
CA HIS A 192 0.69 -10.87 10.98
C HIS A 192 0.56 -11.58 9.64
N VAL A 193 1.65 -12.22 9.20
CA VAL A 193 1.73 -12.86 7.89
C VAL A 193 1.96 -14.35 8.08
N PRO A 194 1.02 -15.22 7.68
CA PRO A 194 1.25 -16.66 7.64
C PRO A 194 2.49 -16.99 6.82
N ILE A 195 3.36 -17.83 7.37
CA ILE A 195 4.54 -18.34 6.67
C ILE A 195 4.11 -19.56 5.84
N PRO A 196 4.28 -19.52 4.50
CA PRO A 196 3.94 -20.63 3.64
C PRO A 196 4.67 -21.90 4.05
N ARG A 197 3.98 -23.02 3.88
CA ARG A 197 4.59 -24.34 4.00
C ARG A 197 5.67 -24.50 2.92
N HIS A 198 6.63 -25.39 3.15
CA HIS A 198 7.73 -25.63 2.22
C HIS A 198 7.29 -25.98 0.78
N ASP A 199 6.14 -26.65 0.64
CA ASP A 199 5.55 -27.06 -0.64
C ASP A 199 4.71 -25.97 -1.31
N VAL A 200 4.59 -24.79 -0.70
CA VAL A 200 3.84 -23.65 -1.23
C VAL A 200 4.82 -22.64 -1.82
N ALA A 201 4.65 -22.33 -3.09
CA ALA A 201 5.45 -21.33 -3.77
C ALA A 201 4.73 -19.98 -3.80
N VAL A 202 5.48 -18.89 -3.61
CA VAL A 202 4.95 -17.52 -3.60
C VAL A 202 5.76 -16.66 -4.55
N ALA A 203 5.06 -15.98 -5.47
CA ALA A 203 5.65 -15.03 -6.39
C ALA A 203 4.93 -13.69 -6.34
N TYR A 204 5.69 -12.62 -6.57
CA TYR A 204 5.18 -11.26 -6.74
C TYR A 204 5.85 -10.65 -7.97
N GLU A 205 5.04 -10.22 -8.92
CA GLU A 205 5.48 -9.56 -10.14
C GLU A 205 4.84 -8.20 -10.26
N ARG A 206 5.56 -7.26 -10.89
CA ARG A 206 5.04 -5.93 -11.14
C ARG A 206 5.58 -5.34 -12.42
N VAL A 207 4.77 -4.48 -13.04
CA VAL A 207 5.17 -3.61 -14.12
C VAL A 207 5.20 -2.19 -13.59
N LYS A 208 6.34 -1.51 -13.75
CA LYS A 208 6.51 -0.11 -13.33
C LYS A 208 7.31 0.66 -14.36
N PHE A 209 6.87 1.89 -14.64
CA PHE A 209 7.65 2.85 -15.44
C PHE A 209 8.29 3.93 -14.57
N ARG A 210 7.70 4.18 -13.39
CA ARG A 210 8.14 5.17 -12.40
C ARG A 210 8.31 4.50 -11.03
N GLU A 211 8.17 5.27 -9.96
CA GLU A 211 8.34 4.80 -8.57
C GLU A 211 7.21 3.87 -8.11
N ARG A 212 6.00 4.04 -8.65
CA ARG A 212 4.83 3.20 -8.36
C ARG A 212 4.57 2.17 -9.47
N PRO A 213 4.06 0.97 -9.12
CA PRO A 213 3.58 0.00 -10.10
C PRO A 213 2.36 0.52 -10.88
N VAL A 214 2.33 0.17 -12.16
CA VAL A 214 1.13 0.30 -13.02
C VAL A 214 0.20 -0.88 -12.81
N VAL A 215 0.78 -2.05 -12.58
CA VAL A 215 0.12 -3.30 -12.24
C VAL A 215 1.07 -4.10 -11.35
N ASN A 216 0.51 -4.80 -10.37
CA ASN A 216 1.21 -5.87 -9.67
C ASN A 216 0.30 -7.09 -9.49
N VAL A 217 0.92 -8.26 -9.39
CA VAL A 217 0.25 -9.55 -9.21
C VAL A 217 1.03 -10.37 -8.21
N ALA A 218 0.32 -10.95 -7.25
CA ALA A 218 0.86 -11.97 -6.37
C ALA A 218 0.18 -13.31 -6.65
N VAL A 219 0.98 -14.37 -6.73
CA VAL A 219 0.52 -15.75 -6.91
C VAL A 219 1.04 -16.58 -5.75
N VAL A 220 0.14 -17.26 -5.05
CA VAL A 220 0.46 -18.34 -4.13
C VAL A 220 0.03 -19.63 -4.81
N HIS A 221 1.02 -20.44 -5.18
CA HIS A 221 0.81 -21.76 -5.74
C HIS A 221 0.81 -22.77 -4.59
N ASP A 222 -0.40 -23.08 -4.12
CA ASP A 222 -0.71 -24.12 -3.14
C ASP A 222 -1.71 -25.08 -3.81
N ALA A 223 -1.47 -26.39 -3.71
CA ALA A 223 -2.35 -27.42 -4.27
C ALA A 223 -3.77 -27.42 -3.65
N HIS A 224 -3.92 -26.88 -2.45
CA HIS A 224 -5.19 -26.87 -1.71
C HIS A 224 -5.86 -25.51 -1.68
N ALA A 225 -5.10 -24.43 -1.72
CA ALA A 225 -5.60 -23.07 -1.56
C ALA A 225 -4.81 -22.06 -2.41
N PRO A 226 -4.81 -22.19 -3.75
CA PRO A 226 -4.10 -21.24 -4.59
C PRO A 226 -4.71 -19.86 -4.47
N ARG A 227 -3.88 -18.82 -4.52
CA ARG A 227 -4.32 -17.43 -4.47
C ARG A 227 -3.73 -16.64 -5.62
N VAL A 228 -4.56 -15.80 -6.25
CA VAL A 228 -4.15 -14.87 -7.29
C VAL A 228 -4.72 -13.50 -6.91
N VAL A 229 -3.83 -12.56 -6.60
CA VAL A 229 -4.21 -11.20 -6.21
C VAL A 229 -3.65 -10.23 -7.22
N VAL A 230 -4.50 -9.34 -7.72
CA VAL A 230 -4.12 -8.27 -8.65
C VAL A 230 -4.26 -6.94 -7.92
N GLY A 231 -3.26 -6.06 -8.05
CA GLY A 231 -3.28 -4.72 -7.48
C GLY A 231 -2.63 -3.67 -8.39
N ALA A 232 -2.62 -2.42 -7.92
CA ALA A 232 -2.17 -1.23 -8.66
C ALA A 232 -2.92 -0.92 -9.97
N VAL A 233 -3.92 -1.73 -10.34
CA VAL A 233 -4.68 -1.62 -11.58
C VAL A 233 -6.00 -0.88 -11.42
N GLY A 234 -6.69 -1.13 -10.30
CA GLY A 234 -7.97 -0.52 -9.92
C GLY A 234 -7.88 0.14 -8.55
N ASN A 235 -9.02 0.33 -7.88
CA ASN A 235 -9.11 1.11 -6.64
C ASN A 235 -8.41 0.49 -5.42
N HIS A 236 -8.26 -0.83 -5.40
CA HIS A 236 -7.55 -1.56 -4.34
C HIS A 236 -7.11 -2.93 -4.87
N PRO A 237 -6.14 -3.59 -4.23
CA PRO A 237 -5.83 -4.98 -4.54
C PRO A 237 -7.01 -5.91 -4.22
N CYS A 238 -7.26 -6.89 -5.09
CA CYS A 238 -8.32 -7.86 -4.92
C CYS A 238 -7.88 -9.27 -5.35
N ARG A 239 -8.43 -10.29 -4.66
CA ARG A 239 -8.34 -11.68 -5.11
C ARG A 239 -9.13 -11.87 -6.39
N VAL A 240 -8.70 -12.82 -7.21
CA VAL A 240 -9.39 -13.22 -8.43
C VAL A 240 -9.79 -14.70 -8.34
N PRO A 241 -10.97 -15.01 -7.75
CA PRO A 241 -11.41 -16.40 -7.55
C PRO A 241 -11.46 -17.24 -8.83
N GLU A 242 -11.78 -16.62 -9.97
CA GLU A 242 -11.78 -17.34 -11.25
C GLU A 242 -10.36 -17.75 -11.66
N ALA A 243 -9.36 -16.87 -11.50
CA ALA A 243 -7.97 -17.20 -11.78
C ALA A 243 -7.44 -18.26 -10.79
N GLU A 244 -7.84 -18.19 -9.52
CA GLU A 244 -7.53 -19.21 -8.51
C GLU A 244 -8.10 -20.58 -8.89
N ALA A 245 -9.36 -20.62 -9.34
CA ALA A 245 -10.01 -21.86 -9.78
C ALA A 245 -9.33 -22.45 -11.03
N ARG A 246 -8.89 -21.60 -11.98
CA ARG A 246 -8.12 -22.05 -13.15
C ARG A 246 -6.77 -22.62 -12.72
N LEU A 247 -6.06 -21.93 -11.83
CA LEU A 247 -4.76 -22.37 -11.31
C LEU A 247 -4.87 -23.69 -10.55
N ALA A 248 -5.97 -23.91 -9.81
CA ALA A 248 -6.23 -25.17 -9.13
C ALA A 248 -6.55 -26.33 -10.10
N ALA A 249 -7.27 -26.04 -11.18
CA ALA A 249 -7.76 -27.04 -12.11
C ALA A 249 -6.67 -27.55 -13.07
N ASP A 250 -5.90 -26.62 -13.64
CA ASP A 250 -4.77 -26.93 -14.51
C ASP A 250 -3.70 -25.85 -14.34
N PRO A 251 -2.71 -26.09 -13.45
CA PRO A 251 -1.61 -25.15 -13.26
C PRO A 251 -0.86 -24.85 -14.57
N SER A 252 -0.76 -25.80 -15.50
CA SER A 252 0.03 -25.62 -16.73
C SER A 252 -0.59 -24.60 -17.69
N ASP A 253 -1.91 -24.39 -17.62
CA ASP A 253 -2.62 -23.39 -18.43
C ASP A 253 -2.55 -21.99 -17.82
N THR A 254 -1.32 -21.46 -17.76
CA THR A 254 -1.05 -20.10 -17.28
C THR A 254 -1.75 -19.03 -18.13
N ASP A 255 -2.12 -19.34 -19.37
CA ASP A 255 -2.88 -18.47 -20.25
C ASP A 255 -4.32 -18.28 -19.77
N ALA A 256 -4.99 -19.35 -19.37
CA ALA A 256 -6.33 -19.27 -18.79
C ALA A 256 -6.34 -18.53 -17.44
N VAL A 257 -5.34 -18.77 -16.58
CA VAL A 257 -5.19 -18.06 -15.30
C VAL A 257 -5.02 -16.55 -15.55
N ALA A 258 -4.13 -16.19 -16.48
CA ALA A 258 -3.84 -14.81 -16.82
C ALA A 258 -5.03 -14.10 -17.50
N ALA A 259 -5.77 -14.80 -18.36
CA ALA A 259 -6.97 -14.26 -18.99
C ALA A 259 -8.05 -13.94 -17.97
N ALA A 260 -8.29 -14.84 -17.00
CA ALA A 260 -9.23 -14.61 -15.90
C ALA A 260 -8.80 -13.42 -15.02
N ALA A 261 -7.51 -13.33 -14.68
CA ALA A 261 -6.96 -12.19 -13.93
C ALA A 261 -7.16 -10.86 -14.67
N GLY A 262 -6.86 -10.81 -15.97
CA GLY A 262 -7.04 -9.60 -16.79
C GLY A 262 -8.51 -9.18 -16.95
N ALA A 263 -9.43 -10.14 -17.07
CA ALA A 263 -10.86 -9.86 -17.17
C ALA A 263 -11.43 -9.26 -15.87
N ALA A 264 -10.96 -9.72 -14.71
CA ALA A 264 -11.42 -9.27 -13.39
C ALA A 264 -10.77 -7.96 -12.90
N ALA A 265 -9.66 -7.53 -13.50
CA ALA A 265 -8.79 -6.46 -13.01
C ALA A 265 -9.41 -5.05 -12.85
N ASN A 266 -10.65 -4.81 -13.30
CA ASN A 266 -11.38 -3.53 -13.24
C ASN A 266 -10.47 -2.27 -13.28
N PRO A 267 -9.70 -2.09 -14.38
CA PRO A 267 -8.68 -1.05 -14.46
C PRO A 267 -9.26 0.36 -14.46
N VAL A 268 -8.47 1.32 -13.97
CA VAL A 268 -8.74 2.75 -14.11
C VAL A 268 -7.69 3.37 -15.02
N ALA A 269 -8.09 3.92 -16.17
CA ALA A 269 -7.20 4.64 -17.08
C ALA A 269 -6.58 5.88 -16.43
N ASP A 270 -5.29 6.08 -16.67
CA ASP A 270 -4.51 7.21 -16.14
C ASP A 270 -3.28 7.51 -17.02
N ALA A 271 -2.34 8.29 -16.48
CA ALA A 271 -1.09 8.64 -17.15
C ALA A 271 -0.11 7.46 -17.35
N ASP A 272 -0.42 6.28 -16.82
CA ASP A 272 0.34 5.04 -16.99
C ASP A 272 -0.30 4.08 -18.00
N GLY A 273 -1.51 4.38 -18.49
CA GLY A 273 -2.10 3.71 -19.66
C GLY A 273 -3.62 3.65 -19.69
N SER A 274 -4.15 3.17 -20.82
CA SER A 274 -5.58 2.86 -20.97
C SER A 274 -5.99 1.60 -20.21
N ASP A 275 -7.29 1.43 -20.00
CA ASP A 275 -7.87 0.22 -19.41
C ASP A 275 -7.39 -1.05 -20.11
N ASP A 276 -7.46 -1.08 -21.45
CA ASP A 276 -7.05 -2.24 -22.25
C ASP A 276 -5.56 -2.56 -22.11
N TYR A 277 -4.73 -1.51 -22.05
CA TYR A 277 -3.30 -1.69 -21.82
C TYR A 277 -3.03 -2.29 -20.44
N LYS A 278 -3.69 -1.78 -19.40
CA LYS A 278 -3.55 -2.30 -18.04
C LYS A 278 -4.07 -3.74 -17.92
N ARG A 279 -5.20 -4.11 -18.55
CA ARG A 279 -5.65 -5.52 -18.62
C ARG A 279 -4.61 -6.43 -19.25
N HIS A 280 -4.01 -5.97 -20.35
CA HIS A 280 -2.93 -6.71 -21.00
C HIS A 280 -1.70 -6.86 -20.08
N LEU A 281 -1.34 -5.80 -19.34
CA LEU A 281 -0.25 -5.86 -18.36
C LEU A 281 -0.55 -6.83 -17.21
N VAL A 282 -1.79 -6.91 -16.73
CA VAL A 282 -2.22 -7.92 -15.74
C VAL A 282 -2.00 -9.32 -16.30
N TYR A 283 -2.48 -9.59 -17.51
CA TYR A 283 -2.25 -10.87 -18.17
C TYR A 283 -0.76 -11.24 -18.22
N VAL A 284 0.10 -10.31 -18.68
CA VAL A 284 1.55 -10.56 -18.75
C VAL A 284 2.18 -10.76 -17.37
N ALA A 285 1.80 -9.96 -16.37
CA ALA A 285 2.32 -10.05 -15.02
C ALA A 285 1.89 -11.35 -14.33
N THR A 286 0.65 -11.78 -14.53
CA THR A 286 0.15 -13.07 -14.01
C THR A 286 0.92 -14.25 -14.58
N LYS A 287 1.18 -14.28 -15.89
CA LYS A 287 2.00 -15.36 -16.48
C LYS A 287 3.41 -15.40 -15.86
N ARG A 288 4.05 -14.24 -15.71
CA ARG A 288 5.37 -14.15 -15.08
C ARG A 288 5.34 -14.61 -13.62
N ALA A 289 4.30 -14.24 -12.87
CA ALA A 289 4.13 -14.64 -11.48
C ALA A 289 3.90 -16.16 -11.36
N CYS A 290 3.09 -16.75 -12.24
CA CYS A 290 2.93 -18.21 -12.33
C CYS A 290 4.28 -18.90 -12.59
N THR A 291 5.03 -18.48 -13.61
CA THR A 291 6.35 -19.05 -13.89
C THR A 291 7.31 -18.90 -12.70
N ALA A 292 7.34 -17.74 -12.06
CA ALA A 292 8.17 -17.50 -10.88
C ALA A 292 7.74 -18.33 -9.65
N ALA A 293 6.45 -18.69 -9.55
CA ALA A 293 5.92 -19.61 -8.55
C ALA A 293 6.10 -21.09 -8.92
N GLY A 294 6.88 -21.41 -9.97
CA GLY A 294 7.15 -22.78 -10.39
C GLY A 294 5.93 -23.48 -11.00
N VAL A 295 4.93 -22.72 -11.44
CA VAL A 295 3.80 -23.23 -12.21
C VAL A 295 4.29 -23.55 -13.63
N THR A 296 4.21 -24.81 -14.03
CA THR A 296 4.68 -25.33 -15.33
C THR A 296 3.63 -26.15 -16.00
#